data_AF-A0A178VA29-F1
#
_entry.id   AF-A0A178VA29-F1
#
_cell.length_a   1.000
_cell.length_b   1.000
_cell.length_c   1.000
_cell.angle_alpha   90.00
_cell.angle_beta   90.00
_cell.angle_gamma   90.00
#
_symmetry.space_group_name_H-M   'P 1'
#
loop_
_entity.id
_entity.type
_entity.pdbx_description
1 polymer ?
#
loop_
_entity_poly.entity_id
_entity_poly.type
_entity_poly.pdbx_seq_one_letter_code
_entity_poly.pdbx_strand_id
1 'polypeptide(L)'
;MTTLSDLPSDLAEEVLSRIPVTSLRGVRATCKKWNTLSKDRSFTRKHLAQAKAAAAREFMVVMVMDFQVYLMDINLHKDVDATINGQGKLISLDDSNQVDISCVYHCDSLVLCIPKDCARLVVWNPYWGQTLWFKPTSLRHFPHWYMYAIGYQMRRGN
;
A
#
# COMPACT_ATOMS: atom_id res chain seq x y z
N MET A 1 33.99 10.07 -25.03
CA MET A 1 33.35 9.77 -23.73
C MET A 1 32.35 10.87 -23.45
N THR A 2 31.06 10.55 -23.47
CA THR A 2 29.98 11.48 -23.07
C THR A 2 29.91 11.51 -21.55
N THR A 3 30.17 12.67 -20.98
CA THR A 3 30.03 12.92 -19.55
C THR A 3 28.62 13.40 -19.26
N LEU A 4 28.18 13.25 -18.01
CA LEU A 4 26.88 13.72 -17.54
C LEU A 4 26.73 15.27 -17.65
N SER A 5 27.84 15.98 -17.89
CA SER A 5 27.88 17.42 -18.21
C SER A 5 27.43 17.75 -19.63
N ASP A 6 27.50 16.78 -20.55
CA ASP A 6 27.13 16.92 -21.97
C ASP A 6 25.62 16.76 -22.21
N LEU A 7 24.87 16.46 -21.14
CA LEU A 7 23.42 16.32 -21.20
C LEU A 7 22.73 17.67 -21.48
N PRO A 8 21.62 17.65 -22.26
CA PRO A 8 20.70 18.77 -22.36
C PRO A 8 20.19 19.20 -20.98
N SER A 9 19.89 20.49 -20.81
CA SER A 9 19.49 21.05 -19.52
C SER A 9 18.25 20.35 -18.95
N ASP A 10 17.27 20.04 -19.78
CA ASP A 10 16.01 19.43 -19.34
C ASP A 10 16.21 18.01 -18.78
N LEU A 11 17.09 17.23 -19.40
CA LEU A 11 17.40 15.87 -18.96
C LEU A 11 18.27 15.89 -17.69
N ALA A 12 19.21 16.83 -17.61
CA ALA A 12 20.01 17.04 -16.40
C ALA A 12 19.12 17.46 -15.22
N GLU A 13 18.14 18.32 -15.45
CA GLU A 13 17.16 18.73 -14.45
C GLU A 13 16.35 17.53 -13.93
N GLU A 14 15.89 16.65 -14.82
CA GLU A 14 15.13 15.45 -14.44
C GLU A 14 15.97 14.46 -13.62
N VAL A 15 17.24 14.26 -13.97
CA VAL A 15 18.14 13.39 -13.20
C VAL A 15 18.42 13.97 -11.82
N LEU A 16 18.76 15.26 -11.75
CA LEU A 16 19.08 15.92 -10.49
C LEU A 16 17.86 16.07 -9.58
N SER A 17 16.64 16.17 -10.14
CA SER A 17 15.44 16.32 -9.34
C SER A 17 15.12 15.06 -8.52
N ARG A 18 15.56 13.88 -8.98
CA ARG A 18 15.43 12.59 -8.27
C ARG A 18 16.41 12.44 -7.09
N ILE A 19 17.40 13.33 -6.97
CA ILE A 19 18.41 13.25 -5.90
C ILE A 19 17.83 13.81 -4.60
N PRO A 20 18.00 13.13 -3.44
CA PRO A 20 17.58 13.66 -2.15
C PRO A 20 18.16 15.06 -1.86
N VAL A 21 17.38 15.92 -1.22
CA VAL A 21 17.80 17.30 -0.86
C VAL A 21 19.12 17.30 -0.07
N THR A 22 19.31 16.31 0.80
CA THR A 22 20.51 16.13 1.62
C THR A 22 21.78 15.98 0.80
N SER A 23 21.69 15.38 -0.39
CA SER A 23 22.82 15.16 -1.30
C SER A 23 23.02 16.31 -2.30
N LEU A 24 22.07 17.24 -2.43
CA LEU A 24 22.16 18.36 -3.38
C LEU A 24 23.34 19.30 -3.09
N ARG A 25 23.81 19.38 -1.83
CA ARG A 25 25.01 20.16 -1.51
C ARG A 25 26.23 19.63 -2.27
N GLY A 26 26.40 18.31 -2.37
CA GLY A 26 27.48 17.70 -3.14
C GLY A 26 27.33 17.94 -4.64
N VAL A 27 26.11 17.79 -5.17
CA VAL A 27 25.78 18.07 -6.58
C VAL A 27 26.11 19.51 -6.98
N ARG A 28 25.88 20.48 -6.08
CA ARG A 28 26.24 21.89 -6.32
C ARG A 28 27.74 22.14 -6.36
N ALA A 29 28.52 21.29 -5.69
CA ALA A 29 29.97 21.42 -5.61
C ALA A 29 30.71 20.76 -6.79
N THR A 30 30.05 19.90 -7.58
CA THR A 30 30.72 19.19 -8.70
C THR A 30 31.01 20.12 -9.88
N CYS A 31 30.07 20.97 -10.29
CA CYS A 31 30.29 21.90 -11.39
C CYS A 31 29.37 23.13 -11.38
N LYS A 32 29.81 24.19 -12.08
CA LYS A 32 29.05 25.45 -12.20
C LYS A 32 27.70 25.24 -12.88
N LYS A 33 27.63 24.40 -13.91
CA LYS A 33 26.39 24.12 -14.66
C LYS A 33 25.31 23.56 -13.73
N TRP A 34 25.64 22.58 -12.89
CA TRP A 34 24.70 21.96 -11.96
C TRP A 34 24.35 22.88 -10.79
N ASN A 35 25.31 23.70 -10.32
CA ASN A 35 25.01 24.73 -9.32
C ASN A 35 23.97 25.72 -9.84
N THR A 36 24.14 26.23 -11.07
CA THR A 36 23.17 27.12 -11.71
C THR A 36 21.82 26.44 -11.90
N LEU A 37 21.81 25.21 -12.42
CA LEU A 37 20.57 24.46 -12.66
C LEU A 37 19.80 24.19 -11.35
N SER A 38 20.51 23.84 -10.27
CA SER A 38 19.89 23.58 -8.96
C SER A 38 19.25 24.80 -8.28
N LYS A 39 19.51 26.00 -8.81
CA LYS A 39 18.94 27.27 -8.36
C LYS A 39 17.80 27.74 -9.26
N ASP A 40 17.59 27.07 -10.40
CA ASP A 40 16.52 27.42 -11.31
C ASP A 40 15.16 27.13 -10.66
N ARG A 41 14.18 27.97 -11.03
CA ARG A 41 12.80 27.87 -10.54
C ARG A 41 12.14 26.59 -11.07
N SER A 42 12.46 26.21 -12.30
CA SER A 42 11.99 24.96 -12.92
C SER A 42 12.39 23.75 -12.07
N PHE A 43 13.67 23.66 -11.73
CA PHE A 43 14.26 22.60 -10.91
C PHE A 43 13.61 22.53 -9.55
N THR A 44 13.50 23.68 -8.87
CA THR A 44 12.91 23.75 -7.52
C THR A 44 11.47 23.25 -7.51
N ARG A 45 10.69 23.60 -8.55
CA ARG A 45 9.32 23.13 -8.72
C ARG A 45 9.25 21.62 -8.97
N LYS A 46 10.10 21.08 -9.86
CA LYS A 46 10.16 19.63 -10.14
C LYS A 46 10.59 18.83 -8.90
N HIS A 47 11.64 19.29 -8.23
CA HIS A 47 12.17 18.66 -7.01
C HIS A 47 11.11 18.62 -5.91
N LEU A 48 10.40 19.73 -5.68
CA LEU A 48 9.30 19.78 -4.72
C LEU A 48 8.15 18.85 -5.09
N ALA A 49 7.78 18.77 -6.38
CA ALA A 49 6.74 17.86 -6.85
C ALA A 49 7.13 16.40 -6.62
N GLN A 50 8.38 16.03 -6.90
CA GLN A 50 8.91 14.69 -6.61
C GLN A 50 8.98 14.39 -5.12
N ALA A 51 9.39 15.36 -4.30
CA ALA A 51 9.39 15.19 -2.85
C ALA A 51 7.97 14.97 -2.30
N LYS A 52 6.97 15.69 -2.83
CA LYS A 52 5.56 15.48 -2.49
C LYS A 52 5.05 14.12 -2.96
N ALA A 53 5.41 13.68 -4.17
CA ALA A 53 5.05 12.36 -4.67
C ALA A 53 5.70 11.23 -3.85
N ALA A 54 6.97 11.37 -3.47
CA ALA A 54 7.66 10.40 -2.62
C ALA A 54 7.16 10.41 -1.16
N ALA A 55 6.64 11.55 -0.68
CA ALA A 55 6.01 11.67 0.62
C ALA A 55 4.55 11.21 0.63
N ALA A 56 3.93 11.03 -0.55
CA ALA A 56 2.59 10.50 -0.66
C ALA A 56 2.56 9.11 -0.01
N ARG A 57 1.89 9.05 1.14
CA ARG A 57 1.64 7.78 1.82
C ARG A 57 0.42 7.16 1.18
N GLU A 58 0.66 6.14 0.37
CA GLU A 58 -0.38 5.23 -0.08
C GLU A 58 -0.64 4.26 1.07
N PHE A 59 -1.84 4.33 1.65
CA PHE A 59 -2.27 3.39 2.68
C PHE A 59 -3.17 2.35 2.03
N MET A 60 -2.82 1.08 2.24
CA MET A 60 -3.70 -0.02 1.90
C MET A 60 -4.60 -0.34 3.10
N VAL A 61 -5.90 -0.19 2.92
CA VAL A 61 -6.90 -0.37 3.99
C VAL A 61 -7.87 -1.47 3.58
N VAL A 62 -8.17 -2.36 4.53
CA VAL A 62 -9.21 -3.36 4.39
C VAL A 62 -10.48 -2.82 5.02
N MET A 63 -11.53 -2.65 4.22
CA MET A 63 -12.84 -2.18 4.69
C MET A 63 -13.93 -3.20 4.41
N VAL A 64 -14.92 -3.25 5.31
CA VAL A 64 -16.13 -4.05 5.12
C VAL A 64 -17.29 -3.11 4.81
N MET A 65 -17.89 -3.25 3.63
CA MET A 65 -19.08 -2.47 3.21
C MET A 65 -20.10 -3.44 2.62
N ASP A 66 -21.37 -3.32 2.99
CA ASP A 66 -22.45 -4.21 2.52
C ASP A 66 -22.10 -5.69 2.63
N PHE A 67 -21.49 -6.07 3.78
CA PHE A 67 -21.00 -7.44 4.07
C PHE A 67 -19.93 -7.96 3.10
N GLN A 68 -19.28 -7.08 2.34
CA GLN A 68 -18.20 -7.43 1.41
C GLN A 68 -16.90 -6.76 1.83
N VAL A 69 -15.78 -7.46 1.60
CA VAL A 69 -14.44 -7.00 1.96
C VAL A 69 -13.79 -6.33 0.76
N TYR A 70 -13.27 -5.13 0.97
CA TYR A 70 -12.63 -4.30 -0.05
C TYR A 70 -11.20 -3.97 0.35
N LEU A 71 -10.29 -4.05 -0.62
CA LEU A 71 -8.96 -3.47 -0.54
C LEU A 71 -9.00 -2.07 -1.15
N MET A 72 -8.74 -1.07 -0.34
CA MET A 72 -8.78 0.31 -0.76
C MET A 72 -7.40 0.95 -0.62
N ASP A 73 -7.02 1.69 -1.65
CA ASP A 73 -5.90 2.60 -1.59
C ASP A 73 -6.41 3.97 -1.15
N ILE A 74 -5.83 4.46 -0.06
CA ILE A 74 -6.14 5.78 0.46
C ILE A 74 -4.88 6.63 0.36
N ASN A 75 -4.97 7.66 -0.47
CA ASN A 75 -3.94 8.68 -0.58
C ASN A 75 -4.32 9.90 0.27
N LEU A 76 -3.70 10.03 1.46
CA LEU A 76 -4.01 11.10 2.42
C LEU A 76 -3.36 12.46 2.08
N HIS A 77 -2.64 12.59 0.96
CA HIS A 77 -1.76 13.74 0.73
C HIS A 77 -2.39 14.91 -0.04
N LYS A 78 -3.65 14.75 -0.49
CA LYS A 78 -4.44 15.82 -1.09
C LYS A 78 -5.27 16.48 0.00
N ASP A 79 -4.80 17.63 0.47
CA ASP A 79 -5.36 18.49 1.54
C ASP A 79 -6.82 18.95 1.32
N VAL A 80 -7.46 18.55 0.21
CA VAL A 80 -8.85 18.90 -0.11
C VAL A 80 -9.68 17.71 -0.60
N ASP A 81 -9.07 16.65 -1.14
CA ASP A 81 -9.79 15.49 -1.68
C ASP A 81 -9.00 14.20 -1.43
N ALA A 82 -9.22 13.56 -0.27
CA ALA A 82 -8.76 12.20 -0.05
C ALA A 82 -9.39 11.30 -1.10
N THR A 83 -8.65 10.97 -2.16
CA THR A 83 -9.11 10.05 -3.19
C THR A 83 -8.98 8.62 -2.66
N ILE A 84 -10.12 7.99 -2.40
CA ILE A 84 -10.21 6.56 -2.12
C ILE A 84 -10.33 5.87 -3.48
N ASN A 85 -9.24 5.25 -3.92
CA ASN A 85 -9.25 4.45 -5.14
C ASN A 85 -9.43 2.98 -4.73
N GLY A 86 -10.48 2.34 -5.24
CA GLY A 86 -10.64 0.89 -5.06
C GLY A 86 -9.55 0.16 -5.85
N GLN A 87 -8.52 -0.35 -5.17
CA GLN A 87 -7.48 -1.16 -5.80
C GLN A 87 -7.98 -2.56 -6.14
N GLY A 88 -8.94 -3.07 -5.38
CA GLY A 88 -9.59 -4.34 -5.67
C GLY A 88 -10.70 -4.63 -4.69
N LYS A 89 -11.79 -5.18 -5.20
CA LYS A 89 -12.74 -5.93 -4.36
C LYS A 89 -12.06 -7.26 -4.04
N LEU A 90 -12.18 -7.78 -2.82
CA LEU A 90 -11.92 -9.20 -2.61
C LEU A 90 -12.95 -9.91 -3.49
N ILE A 91 -12.47 -10.39 -4.65
CA ILE A 91 -13.30 -11.08 -5.64
C ILE A 91 -14.07 -12.11 -4.84
N SER A 92 -15.38 -12.10 -5.06
CA SER A 92 -16.37 -13.02 -4.50
C SER A 92 -15.68 -14.31 -4.07
N LEU A 93 -15.72 -14.58 -2.76
CA LEU A 93 -15.46 -15.90 -2.20
C LEU A 93 -16.31 -16.90 -3.01
N ASP A 94 -15.77 -17.43 -4.10
CA ASP A 94 -16.48 -18.14 -5.17
C ASP A 94 -17.40 -17.24 -6.04
N ASP A 95 -17.21 -17.22 -7.37
CA ASP A 95 -18.07 -16.52 -8.35
C ASP A 95 -19.51 -17.10 -8.42
N SER A 96 -19.81 -18.12 -7.61
CA SER A 96 -21.10 -18.80 -7.60
C SER A 96 -21.93 -18.58 -6.34
N ASN A 97 -21.33 -18.14 -5.21
CA ASN A 97 -22.05 -17.93 -3.94
C ASN A 97 -21.51 -16.69 -3.23
N GLN A 98 -22.29 -15.62 -3.21
CA GLN A 98 -21.96 -14.40 -2.48
C GLN A 98 -21.85 -14.73 -0.98
N VAL A 99 -20.63 -14.73 -0.43
CA VAL A 99 -20.42 -15.00 1.00
C VAL A 99 -20.42 -13.69 1.79
N ASP A 100 -21.50 -13.47 2.54
CA ASP A 100 -21.65 -12.32 3.42
C ASP A 100 -20.67 -12.40 4.60
N ILE A 101 -19.73 -11.45 4.68
CA ILE A 101 -18.78 -11.34 5.78
C ILE A 101 -19.39 -10.56 6.94
N SER A 102 -19.35 -11.16 8.13
CA SER A 102 -19.79 -10.55 9.39
C SER A 102 -18.68 -9.80 10.10
N CYS A 103 -17.48 -10.38 10.15
CA CYS A 103 -16.35 -9.85 10.92
C CYS A 103 -15.03 -10.02 10.18
N VAL A 104 -14.10 -9.09 10.41
CA VAL A 104 -12.74 -9.12 9.88
C VAL A 104 -11.74 -8.83 10.99
N TYR A 105 -10.69 -9.65 11.08
CA TYR A 105 -9.55 -9.47 11.99
C TYR A 105 -8.26 -9.45 11.18
N HIS A 106 -7.27 -8.67 11.61
CA HIS A 106 -5.97 -8.58 10.94
C HIS A 106 -4.83 -8.92 11.90
N CYS A 107 -3.76 -9.54 11.38
CA CYS A 107 -2.53 -9.82 12.10
C CYS A 107 -1.35 -9.86 11.11
N ASP A 108 -0.35 -8.99 11.32
CA ASP A 108 0.89 -8.84 10.54
C ASP A 108 0.82 -9.27 9.06
N SER A 109 -0.04 -8.63 8.27
CA SER A 109 -0.32 -8.84 6.82
C SER A 109 -1.39 -9.86 6.43
N LEU A 110 -1.89 -10.67 7.36
CA LEU A 110 -3.00 -11.60 7.12
C LEU A 110 -4.32 -11.01 7.61
N VAL A 111 -5.38 -11.36 6.89
CA VAL A 111 -6.75 -10.92 7.16
C VAL A 111 -7.64 -12.13 7.32
N LEU A 112 -8.14 -12.37 8.53
CA LEU A 112 -9.18 -13.36 8.79
C LEU A 112 -10.55 -12.74 8.51
N CYS A 113 -11.30 -13.31 7.57
CA CYS A 113 -12.68 -12.98 7.26
C CYS A 113 -13.60 -14.09 7.76
N ILE A 114 -14.68 -13.68 8.45
CA ILE A 114 -15.65 -14.59 9.07
C ILE A 114 -17.01 -14.36 8.41
N PRO A 115 -17.51 -15.33 7.63
CA PRO A 115 -18.85 -15.29 7.06
C PRO A 115 -19.95 -15.35 8.12
N LYS A 116 -21.15 -14.82 7.80
CA LYS A 116 -22.35 -14.89 8.66
C LYS A 116 -22.78 -16.31 8.98
N ASP A 117 -22.60 -17.24 8.05
CA ASP A 117 -22.97 -18.65 8.24
C ASP A 117 -22.00 -19.41 9.14
N CYS A 118 -20.82 -18.83 9.43
CA CYS A 118 -19.69 -19.43 10.13
C CYS A 118 -19.33 -20.86 9.65
N ALA A 119 -19.74 -21.24 8.43
CA ALA A 119 -19.56 -22.60 7.93
C ALA A 119 -18.10 -22.84 7.52
N ARG A 120 -17.44 -21.79 7.02
CA ARG A 120 -16.02 -21.78 6.67
C ARG A 120 -15.42 -20.43 7.00
N LEU A 121 -14.18 -20.43 7.49
CA LEU A 121 -13.38 -19.22 7.71
C LEU A 121 -12.46 -19.01 6.52
N VAL A 122 -12.16 -17.74 6.21
CA VAL A 122 -11.20 -17.38 5.17
C VAL A 122 -10.06 -16.60 5.76
N VAL A 123 -8.84 -17.04 5.50
CA VAL A 123 -7.64 -16.23 5.69
C VAL A 123 -7.21 -15.72 4.33
N TRP A 124 -7.09 -14.41 4.21
CA TRP A 124 -6.69 -13.73 3.00
C TRP A 124 -5.35 -13.02 3.22
N ASN A 125 -4.46 -13.15 2.25
CA ASN A 125 -3.25 -12.35 2.11
C ASN A 125 -3.48 -11.29 1.02
N PRO A 126 -3.70 -10.01 1.38
CA PRO A 126 -3.97 -8.94 0.43
C PRO A 126 -2.82 -8.68 -0.54
N TYR A 127 -1.57 -8.90 -0.11
CA TYR A 127 -0.39 -8.59 -0.93
C TYR A 127 -0.25 -9.54 -2.12
N TRP A 128 -0.65 -10.80 -1.96
CA TRP A 128 -0.52 -11.82 -3.01
C TRP A 128 -1.88 -12.26 -3.59
N GLY A 129 -2.98 -11.67 -3.12
CA GLY A 129 -4.32 -12.06 -3.52
C GLY A 129 -4.70 -13.50 -3.17
N GLN A 130 -3.95 -14.16 -2.28
CA GLN A 130 -4.15 -15.57 -1.94
C GLN A 130 -5.18 -15.72 -0.83
N THR A 131 -6.13 -16.64 -1.01
CA THR A 131 -7.15 -16.98 -0.01
C THR A 131 -7.05 -18.44 0.40
N LEU A 132 -7.17 -18.70 1.70
CA LEU A 132 -7.16 -20.03 2.27
C LEU A 132 -8.40 -20.25 3.11
N TRP A 133 -9.07 -21.38 2.87
CA TRP A 133 -10.34 -21.73 3.50
C TRP A 133 -10.16 -22.80 4.56
N PHE A 134 -10.86 -22.62 5.69
CA PHE A 134 -10.83 -23.55 6.80
C PHE A 134 -12.24 -23.87 7.26
N LYS A 135 -12.49 -25.14 7.59
CA LYS A 135 -13.70 -25.53 8.32
C LYS A 135 -13.42 -25.45 9.83
N PRO A 136 -14.25 -24.75 10.62
CA PRO A 136 -14.13 -24.79 12.07
C PRO A 136 -14.30 -26.21 12.60
N THR A 137 -13.54 -26.58 13.63
CA THR A 137 -13.61 -27.91 14.27
C THR A 137 -14.94 -28.19 14.96
N SER A 138 -15.73 -27.16 15.30
CA SER A 138 -17.03 -27.30 15.96
C SER A 138 -18.09 -26.42 15.28
N LEU A 139 -18.98 -27.05 14.51
CA LEU A 139 -20.16 -26.44 13.88
C LEU A 139 -21.37 -26.51 14.82
N ARG A 140 -21.27 -25.99 16.05
CA ARG A 140 -22.44 -25.98 16.97
C ARG A 140 -23.32 -24.76 16.69
N HIS A 141 -24.63 -24.99 16.78
CA HIS A 141 -25.79 -24.21 16.32
C HIS A 141 -25.90 -22.72 16.72
N PHE A 142 -24.86 -22.09 17.29
CA PHE A 142 -24.88 -20.69 17.72
C PHE A 142 -23.62 -19.96 17.21
N PRO A 143 -23.62 -19.51 15.95
CA PRO A 143 -22.47 -18.87 15.32
C PRO A 143 -22.05 -17.53 15.96
N HIS A 144 -22.92 -16.91 16.76
CA HIS A 144 -22.74 -15.56 17.31
C HIS A 144 -21.88 -15.48 18.58
N TRP A 145 -21.52 -16.60 19.20
CA TRP A 145 -20.80 -16.60 20.50
C TRP A 145 -19.29 -16.89 20.37
N TYR A 146 -18.81 -17.35 19.21
CA TYR A 146 -17.42 -17.75 19.05
C TYR A 146 -16.56 -16.59 18.54
N MET A 147 -15.50 -16.28 19.28
CA MET A 147 -14.47 -15.33 18.88
C MET A 147 -13.33 -16.11 18.23
N TYR A 148 -13.00 -15.74 16.99
CA TYR A 148 -11.86 -16.29 16.26
C TYR A 148 -10.72 -15.29 16.26
N ALA A 149 -9.50 -15.80 16.34
CA ALA A 149 -8.29 -14.99 16.27
C ALA A 149 -7.25 -15.71 15.40
N ILE A 150 -6.38 -14.92 14.79
CA ILE A 150 -5.18 -15.38 14.09
C ILE A 150 -3.95 -14.85 14.82
N GLY A 151 -2.86 -15.61 14.78
CA GLY A 151 -1.60 -15.23 15.39
C GLY A 151 -0.48 -16.19 15.01
N TYR A 152 0.74 -15.81 15.36
CA TYR A 152 1.94 -16.56 15.03
C TYR A 152 2.38 -17.43 16.22
N GLN A 153 2.76 -18.67 15.94
CA GLN A 153 3.43 -19.50 16.92
C GLN A 153 4.93 -19.16 16.91
N MET A 154 5.42 -18.55 17.99
CA MET A 154 6.86 -18.37 18.17
C MET A 154 7.50 -19.72 18.50
N ARG A 155 8.26 -20.29 17.57
CA ARG A 155 9.17 -21.40 17.87
C ARG A 155 10.37 -20.83 18.61
N ARG A 156 10.53 -21.17 19.89
CA ARG A 156 11.80 -20.95 20.59
C ARG A 156 12.85 -21.82 19.91
N GLY A 157 13.95 -21.22 19.46
CA GLY A 157 15.08 -21.95 18.90
C GLY A 157 15.64 -22.89 19.96
N ASN A 158 15.82 -24.16 19.58
CA ASN A 158 16.69 -25.09 20.29
C ASN A 158 18.15 -24.80 19.96
#